data_AF-D2D338-F1
#
_entry.id   AF-D2D338-F1
#
_cell.length_a   1.000
_cell.length_b   1.000
_cell.length_c   1.000
_cell.angle_alpha   90.00
_cell.angle_beta   90.00
_cell.angle_gamma   90.00
#
_symmetry.space_group_name_H-M   'P 1'
#
loop_
_entity.id
_entity.type
_entity.pdbx_description
1 polymer ?
#
loop_
_entity_poly.entity_id
_entity_poly.type
_entity_poly.pdbx_seq_one_letter_code
_entity_poly.pdbx_strand_id
1 'polypeptide(L)'
;PISYEKANKYFAQDPSQKWAAYVAGTILVLMKELDVRFEDSISMLVSSAVPEGKGVSSSAAVEVASMSAIAAAHGLSISPRELALLCQKVENHIVGAPCGVMDQMTSACGEANKLLAMVCQPAEIIGLVTIPSHIRFWGIDSGIRHSVGGADYGSVRIGAFMGRKIIKATASTRLSQSMSTANGASPDEVDNDGLELLEAEASLDYLCNLSPHRYEALYANLLPQSMLGEVFLEKYVDHGDTVTVIDKKRTYSVTAAAKHPVYENFRVKAFKALLTSASSNEQLTALGELLYQCHYSYSACGLGSDGTDRLVQLVQEMQHGKASRVDDGTLYGAKITGGGSGGTVCVVGRNCLRSSQHILEIQQRYKKATGYLPFIFEGSSPGVGKFGYLKIRRSIAPKS
;
A
#
# COMPACT_ATOMS: atom_id res chain seq x y z
N PRO A 1 -19.60 9.68 -23.86
CA PRO A 1 -19.51 8.65 -22.81
C PRO A 1 -20.42 9.01 -21.63
N ILE A 2 -20.93 8.04 -20.86
CA ILE A 2 -21.67 8.33 -19.61
C ILE A 2 -20.74 8.96 -18.55
N SER A 3 -21.29 9.55 -17.48
CA SER A 3 -20.47 10.04 -16.35
C SER A 3 -19.90 8.88 -15.53
N TYR A 4 -18.80 9.12 -14.78
CA TYR A 4 -18.26 8.10 -13.88
C TYR A 4 -19.26 7.75 -12.77
N GLU A 5 -19.96 8.74 -12.22
CA GLU A 5 -21.00 8.53 -11.23
C GLU A 5 -22.14 7.63 -11.75
N LYS A 6 -22.55 7.82 -13.01
CA LYS A 6 -23.58 6.97 -13.64
C LYS A 6 -23.07 5.54 -13.82
N ALA A 7 -21.80 5.36 -14.21
CA ALA A 7 -21.18 4.04 -14.33
C ALA A 7 -21.05 3.35 -12.97
N ASN A 8 -20.62 4.06 -11.93
CA ASN A 8 -20.56 3.54 -10.56
C ASN A 8 -21.93 3.07 -10.08
N LYS A 9 -22.96 3.92 -10.22
CA LYS A 9 -24.34 3.54 -9.87
C LYS A 9 -24.82 2.32 -10.65
N TYR A 10 -24.48 2.22 -11.93
CA TYR A 10 -24.85 1.08 -12.77
C TYR A 10 -24.23 -0.23 -12.25
N PHE A 11 -22.91 -0.28 -12.05
CA PHE A 11 -22.23 -1.48 -11.57
C PHE A 11 -22.49 -1.81 -10.10
N ALA A 12 -22.95 -0.84 -9.30
CA ALA A 12 -23.33 -1.05 -7.91
C ALA A 12 -24.72 -1.68 -7.72
N GLN A 13 -25.56 -1.72 -8.76
CA GLN A 13 -26.93 -2.27 -8.67
C GLN A 13 -26.95 -3.77 -8.40
N ASP A 14 -26.02 -4.52 -9.00
CA ASP A 14 -25.92 -5.96 -8.87
C ASP A 14 -24.53 -6.33 -8.35
N PRO A 15 -24.42 -6.78 -7.08
CA PRO A 15 -23.15 -7.21 -6.51
C PRO A 15 -22.42 -8.27 -7.34
N SER A 16 -23.15 -9.12 -8.08
CA SER A 16 -22.56 -10.15 -8.95
C SER A 16 -21.88 -9.58 -10.20
N GLN A 17 -22.23 -8.35 -10.59
CA GLN A 17 -21.66 -7.64 -11.75
C GLN A 17 -20.57 -6.65 -11.36
N LYS A 18 -20.29 -6.47 -10.06
CA LYS A 18 -19.31 -5.51 -9.58
C LYS A 18 -17.91 -5.74 -10.17
N TRP A 19 -17.54 -6.99 -10.45
CA TRP A 19 -16.24 -7.31 -11.06
C TRP A 19 -16.12 -6.77 -12.50
N ALA A 20 -17.23 -6.69 -13.24
CA ALA A 20 -17.24 -6.18 -14.61
C ALA A 20 -16.87 -4.68 -14.65
N ALA A 21 -17.03 -3.95 -13.55
CA ALA A 21 -16.63 -2.56 -13.43
C ALA A 21 -15.11 -2.36 -13.61
N TYR A 22 -14.28 -3.28 -13.11
CA TYR A 22 -12.82 -3.24 -13.29
C TYR A 22 -12.43 -3.34 -14.76
N VAL A 23 -13.23 -4.07 -15.55
CA VAL A 23 -12.98 -4.28 -16.98
C VAL A 23 -13.61 -3.18 -17.83
N ALA A 24 -14.93 -3.04 -17.78
CA ALA A 24 -15.67 -2.09 -18.62
C ALA A 24 -15.38 -0.64 -18.24
N GLY A 25 -14.98 -0.39 -16.99
CA GLY A 25 -14.54 0.92 -16.56
C GLY A 25 -13.28 1.39 -17.29
N THR A 26 -12.39 0.49 -17.73
CA THR A 26 -11.20 0.86 -18.51
C THR A 26 -11.58 1.54 -19.83
N ILE A 27 -12.60 1.03 -20.52
CA ILE A 27 -13.13 1.62 -21.76
C ILE A 27 -13.62 3.03 -21.48
N LEU A 28 -14.44 3.20 -20.43
CA LEU A 28 -15.00 4.50 -20.08
C LEU A 28 -13.91 5.52 -19.72
N VAL A 29 -12.87 5.11 -18.99
CA VAL A 29 -11.73 5.96 -18.66
C VAL A 29 -10.95 6.34 -19.91
N LEU A 30 -10.65 5.39 -20.80
CA LEU A 30 -9.99 5.71 -22.09
C LEU A 30 -10.82 6.70 -22.93
N MET A 31 -12.14 6.55 -22.98
CA MET A 31 -13.02 7.49 -23.68
C MET A 31 -13.01 8.90 -23.07
N LYS A 32 -12.89 9.02 -21.75
CA LYS A 32 -13.01 10.31 -21.06
C LYS A 32 -11.69 11.04 -20.88
N GLU A 33 -10.62 10.30 -20.61
CA GLU A 33 -9.32 10.87 -20.28
C GLU A 33 -8.44 11.03 -21.53
N LEU A 34 -8.61 10.16 -22.53
CA LEU A 34 -7.80 10.15 -23.76
C LEU A 34 -8.62 10.38 -25.04
N ASP A 35 -9.91 10.76 -24.91
CA ASP A 35 -10.85 11.00 -26.01
C ASP A 35 -10.93 9.84 -27.05
N VAL A 36 -10.72 8.61 -26.59
CA VAL A 36 -10.75 7.43 -27.47
C VAL A 36 -12.18 7.14 -27.90
N ARG A 37 -12.38 6.93 -29.21
CA ARG A 37 -13.65 6.52 -29.79
C ARG A 37 -13.60 5.04 -30.16
N PHE A 38 -14.53 4.27 -29.61
CA PHE A 38 -14.72 2.86 -29.93
C PHE A 38 -15.89 2.75 -30.92
N GLU A 39 -15.58 2.44 -32.18
CA GLU A 39 -16.59 2.30 -33.25
C GLU A 39 -17.15 0.87 -33.34
N ASP A 40 -16.37 -0.12 -32.88
CA ASP A 40 -16.71 -1.54 -32.90
C ASP A 40 -16.96 -2.09 -31.48
N SER A 41 -17.61 -3.26 -31.43
CA SER A 41 -17.78 -4.02 -30.19
C SER A 41 -16.49 -4.73 -29.80
N ILE A 42 -16.21 -4.79 -28.49
CA ILE A 42 -15.07 -5.52 -27.93
C ILE A 42 -15.57 -6.83 -27.32
N SER A 43 -14.98 -7.95 -27.73
CA SER A 43 -15.12 -9.24 -27.06
C SER A 43 -13.82 -9.53 -26.29
N MET A 44 -13.92 -9.74 -24.98
CA MET A 44 -12.76 -9.98 -24.13
C MET A 44 -12.95 -11.24 -23.28
N LEU A 45 -11.92 -12.08 -23.25
CA LEU A 45 -11.80 -13.21 -22.35
C LEU A 45 -10.77 -12.87 -21.27
N VAL A 46 -11.20 -12.90 -20.01
CA VAL A 46 -10.31 -12.72 -18.86
C VAL A 46 -9.94 -14.09 -18.30
N SER A 47 -8.64 -14.37 -18.20
CA SER A 47 -8.12 -15.56 -17.54
C SER A 47 -7.04 -15.12 -16.55
N SER A 48 -7.20 -15.48 -15.28
CA SER A 48 -6.30 -15.06 -14.20
C SER A 48 -5.88 -16.25 -13.36
N ALA A 49 -4.59 -16.32 -13.06
CA ALA A 49 -4.04 -17.19 -12.02
C ALA A 49 -3.78 -16.43 -10.71
N VAL A 50 -4.03 -15.12 -10.66
CA VAL A 50 -3.92 -14.32 -9.44
C VAL A 50 -5.11 -14.67 -8.54
N PRO A 51 -4.87 -15.24 -7.35
CA PRO A 51 -5.94 -15.63 -6.46
C PRO A 51 -6.80 -14.44 -6.01
N GLU A 52 -8.12 -14.59 -6.11
CA GLU A 52 -9.07 -13.55 -5.74
C GLU A 52 -9.16 -13.38 -4.21
N GLY A 53 -9.22 -12.11 -3.77
CA GLY A 53 -9.54 -11.77 -2.38
C GLY A 53 -8.44 -12.07 -1.35
N LYS A 54 -7.20 -12.34 -1.78
CA LYS A 54 -6.08 -12.70 -0.89
C LYS A 54 -5.16 -11.52 -0.52
N GLY A 55 -5.51 -10.30 -0.89
CA GLY A 55 -4.68 -9.12 -0.61
C GLY A 55 -3.40 -9.04 -1.47
N VAL A 56 -3.44 -9.59 -2.68
CA VAL A 56 -2.34 -9.56 -3.67
C VAL A 56 -2.74 -8.79 -4.95
N SER A 57 -3.58 -7.76 -4.79
CA SER A 57 -3.88 -6.79 -5.87
C SER A 57 -4.52 -7.38 -7.13
N SER A 58 -5.43 -8.36 -6.97
CA SER A 58 -6.13 -8.98 -8.11
C SER A 58 -7.02 -8.00 -8.90
N SER A 59 -7.55 -6.95 -8.27
CA SER A 59 -8.30 -5.87 -8.94
C SER A 59 -7.41 -5.07 -9.89
N ALA A 60 -6.32 -4.52 -9.38
CA ALA A 60 -5.35 -3.79 -10.19
C ALA A 60 -4.79 -4.65 -11.34
N ALA A 61 -4.51 -5.94 -11.10
CA ALA A 61 -4.04 -6.84 -12.15
C ALA A 61 -5.03 -6.98 -13.31
N VAL A 62 -6.34 -7.13 -13.03
CA VAL A 62 -7.35 -7.24 -14.09
C VAL A 62 -7.58 -5.92 -14.81
N GLU A 63 -7.56 -4.79 -14.10
CA GLU A 63 -7.69 -3.46 -14.72
C GLU A 63 -6.52 -3.16 -15.67
N VAL A 64 -5.28 -3.33 -15.18
CA VAL A 64 -4.06 -3.02 -15.93
C VAL A 64 -3.93 -3.95 -17.15
N ALA A 65 -4.22 -5.24 -17.00
CA ALA A 65 -4.21 -6.18 -18.12
C ALA A 65 -5.28 -5.84 -19.17
N SER A 66 -6.51 -5.53 -18.73
CA SER A 66 -7.62 -5.19 -19.64
C SER A 66 -7.35 -3.90 -20.40
N MET A 67 -6.97 -2.83 -19.70
CA MET A 67 -6.68 -1.54 -20.31
C MET A 67 -5.49 -1.63 -21.28
N SER A 68 -4.46 -2.39 -20.94
CA SER A 68 -3.31 -2.62 -21.83
C SER A 68 -3.71 -3.36 -23.11
N ALA A 69 -4.52 -4.42 -23.00
CA ALA A 69 -4.99 -5.17 -24.16
C ALA A 69 -5.87 -4.29 -25.08
N ILE A 70 -6.77 -3.50 -24.50
CA ILE A 70 -7.63 -2.55 -25.24
C ILE A 70 -6.77 -1.47 -25.91
N ALA A 71 -5.83 -0.87 -25.19
CA ALA A 71 -4.91 0.13 -25.74
C ALA A 71 -4.12 -0.43 -26.92
N ALA A 72 -3.55 -1.63 -26.79
CA ALA A 72 -2.80 -2.30 -27.85
C ALA A 72 -3.69 -2.65 -29.06
N ALA A 73 -4.93 -3.09 -28.85
CA ALA A 73 -5.87 -3.42 -29.91
C ALA A 73 -6.24 -2.17 -30.75
N HIS A 74 -6.33 -1.01 -30.11
CA HIS A 74 -6.67 0.28 -30.74
C HIS A 74 -5.45 1.13 -31.12
N GLY A 75 -4.23 0.58 -31.02
CA GLY A 75 -3.00 1.29 -31.41
C GLY A 75 -2.64 2.48 -30.52
N LEU A 76 -3.15 2.52 -29.29
CA LEU A 76 -2.84 3.57 -28.32
C LEU A 76 -1.47 3.31 -27.67
N SER A 77 -0.64 4.35 -27.61
CA SER A 77 0.64 4.32 -26.92
C SER A 77 0.51 5.00 -25.56
N ILE A 78 0.32 4.20 -24.51
CA ILE A 78 0.17 4.67 -23.13
C ILE A 78 1.38 4.22 -22.32
N SER A 79 2.04 5.14 -21.62
CA SER A 79 3.18 4.77 -20.78
C SER A 79 2.73 3.90 -19.59
N PRO A 80 3.57 2.99 -19.05
CA PRO A 80 3.17 2.13 -17.92
C PRO A 80 2.69 2.91 -16.69
N ARG A 81 3.32 4.06 -16.39
CA ARG A 81 2.90 4.94 -15.30
C ARG A 81 1.52 5.55 -15.55
N GLU A 82 1.29 6.05 -16.76
CA GLU A 82 0.01 6.63 -17.13
C GLU A 82 -1.10 5.58 -17.15
N LEU A 83 -0.81 4.37 -17.64
CA LEU A 83 -1.70 3.22 -17.59
C LEU A 83 -2.15 2.93 -16.15
N ALA A 84 -1.21 2.92 -15.20
CA ALA A 84 -1.52 2.72 -13.79
C ALA A 84 -2.40 3.84 -13.20
N LEU A 85 -2.14 5.10 -13.55
CA LEU A 85 -2.95 6.25 -13.11
C LEU A 85 -4.37 6.20 -13.67
N LEU A 86 -4.52 5.81 -14.93
CA LEU A 86 -5.83 5.60 -15.55
C LEU A 86 -6.58 4.44 -14.90
N CYS A 87 -5.91 3.32 -14.59
CA CYS A 87 -6.52 2.21 -13.86
C CYS A 87 -6.95 2.64 -12.45
N GLN A 88 -6.14 3.42 -11.73
CA GLN A 88 -6.53 3.96 -10.42
C GLN A 88 -7.83 4.80 -10.50
N LYS A 89 -8.04 5.54 -11.61
CA LYS A 89 -9.31 6.25 -11.84
C LYS A 89 -10.49 5.29 -12.01
N VAL A 90 -10.30 4.12 -12.62
CA VAL A 90 -11.33 3.06 -12.72
C VAL A 90 -11.74 2.62 -11.31
N GLU A 91 -10.77 2.23 -10.49
CA GLU A 91 -11.04 1.70 -9.14
C GLU A 91 -11.68 2.76 -8.22
N ASN A 92 -11.19 4.00 -8.27
CA ASN A 92 -11.71 5.09 -7.45
C ASN A 92 -13.09 5.59 -7.89
N HIS A 93 -13.30 5.84 -9.19
CA HIS A 93 -14.49 6.55 -9.67
C HIS A 93 -15.60 5.63 -10.20
N ILE A 94 -15.27 4.43 -10.67
CA ILE A 94 -16.23 3.50 -11.27
C ILE A 94 -16.53 2.37 -10.30
N VAL A 95 -15.50 1.74 -9.73
CA VAL A 95 -15.71 0.68 -8.71
C VAL A 95 -16.10 1.28 -7.36
N GLY A 96 -15.57 2.46 -7.03
CA GLY A 96 -15.86 3.18 -5.79
C GLY A 96 -14.98 2.75 -4.60
N ALA A 97 -13.83 2.14 -4.86
CA ALA A 97 -12.88 1.75 -3.82
C ALA A 97 -11.83 2.86 -3.64
N PRO A 98 -11.69 3.48 -2.45
CA PRO A 98 -10.81 4.64 -2.22
C PRO A 98 -9.34 4.21 -2.06
N CYS A 99 -8.76 3.61 -3.10
CA CYS A 99 -7.44 3.02 -3.09
C CYS A 99 -6.32 4.02 -3.45
N GLY A 100 -5.12 3.74 -2.94
CA GLY A 100 -3.89 4.36 -3.44
C GLY A 100 -3.47 3.81 -4.81
N VAL A 101 -2.37 4.31 -5.35
CA VAL A 101 -1.90 3.97 -6.72
C VAL A 101 -0.89 2.80 -6.76
N MET A 102 -0.47 2.30 -5.59
CA MET A 102 0.64 1.36 -5.46
C MET A 102 0.42 0.06 -6.23
N ASP A 103 -0.81 -0.48 -6.17
CA ASP A 103 -1.17 -1.77 -6.75
C ASP A 103 -1.11 -1.71 -8.28
N GLN A 104 -1.72 -0.68 -8.87
CA GLN A 104 -1.70 -0.45 -10.32
C GLN A 104 -0.28 -0.13 -10.79
N MET A 105 0.48 0.67 -10.04
CA MET A 105 1.88 0.97 -10.36
C MET A 105 2.76 -0.27 -10.35
N THR A 106 2.59 -1.15 -9.36
CA THR A 106 3.36 -2.40 -9.26
C THR A 106 3.01 -3.34 -10.41
N SER A 107 1.71 -3.45 -10.75
CA SER A 107 1.23 -4.28 -11.86
C SER A 107 1.71 -3.76 -13.23
N ALA A 108 1.73 -2.45 -13.43
CA ALA A 108 2.15 -1.85 -14.70
C ALA A 108 3.68 -1.76 -14.86
N CYS A 109 4.39 -1.36 -13.80
CA CYS A 109 5.80 -0.94 -13.88
C CYS A 109 6.78 -1.91 -13.20
N GLY A 110 6.29 -2.98 -12.55
CA GLY A 110 7.14 -3.96 -11.90
C GLY A 110 8.09 -4.66 -12.88
N GLU A 111 9.20 -5.17 -12.37
CA GLU A 111 10.11 -6.04 -13.11
C GLU A 111 10.42 -7.29 -12.28
N ALA A 112 10.59 -8.42 -12.96
CA ALA A 112 10.97 -9.66 -12.30
C ALA A 112 12.29 -9.48 -11.51
N ASN A 113 12.30 -10.03 -10.29
CA ASN A 113 13.38 -10.02 -9.32
C ASN A 113 13.78 -8.62 -8.81
N LYS A 114 12.86 -7.65 -8.88
CA LYS A 114 13.06 -6.29 -8.36
C LYS A 114 11.86 -5.81 -7.55
N LEU A 115 12.13 -5.00 -6.53
CA LEU A 115 11.11 -4.22 -5.82
C LEU A 115 10.97 -2.83 -6.47
N LEU A 116 9.75 -2.32 -6.58
CA LEU A 116 9.48 -0.98 -7.10
C LEU A 116 9.51 0.05 -5.95
N ALA A 117 10.49 0.94 -5.97
CA ALA A 117 10.54 2.08 -5.05
C ALA A 117 9.82 3.28 -5.69
N MET A 118 8.84 3.84 -4.99
CA MET A 118 8.02 4.94 -5.49
C MET A 118 7.54 5.87 -4.37
N VAL A 119 7.18 7.09 -4.75
CA VAL A 119 6.34 7.99 -3.93
C VAL A 119 4.91 7.92 -4.43
N CYS A 120 3.94 7.75 -3.54
CA CYS A 120 2.53 7.63 -3.93
C CYS A 120 1.90 8.96 -4.37
N GLN A 121 2.48 10.08 -3.95
CA GLN A 121 2.09 11.43 -4.35
C GLN A 121 3.38 12.19 -4.70
N PRO A 122 3.58 12.62 -5.96
CA PRO A 122 2.64 12.61 -7.10
C PRO A 122 2.67 11.32 -7.96
N ALA A 123 2.78 10.15 -7.34
CA ALA A 123 2.85 8.85 -8.01
C ALA A 123 4.08 8.72 -8.94
N GLU A 124 5.28 8.86 -8.38
CA GLU A 124 6.54 8.79 -9.13
C GLU A 124 7.37 7.57 -8.76
N ILE A 125 7.96 6.93 -9.77
CA ILE A 125 8.91 5.85 -9.58
C ILE A 125 10.27 6.45 -9.25
N ILE A 126 10.78 6.15 -8.05
CA ILE A 126 12.15 6.49 -7.66
C ILE A 126 13.14 5.54 -8.32
N GLY A 127 12.78 4.27 -8.46
CA GLY A 127 13.59 3.28 -9.15
C GLY A 127 13.21 1.84 -8.84
N LEU A 128 13.92 0.90 -9.47
CA LEU A 128 13.80 -0.53 -9.23
C LEU A 128 14.99 -1.00 -8.39
N VAL A 129 14.71 -1.76 -7.33
CA VAL A 129 15.72 -2.29 -6.41
C VAL A 129 15.82 -3.80 -6.62
N THR A 130 16.94 -4.27 -7.16
CA THR A 130 17.19 -5.70 -7.36
C THR A 130 17.13 -6.46 -6.04
N ILE A 131 16.41 -7.56 -6.01
CA ILE A 131 16.41 -8.48 -4.86
C ILE A 131 17.74 -9.23 -4.88
N PRO A 132 18.57 -9.13 -3.83
CA PRO A 132 19.85 -9.84 -3.77
C PRO A 132 19.66 -11.35 -3.84
N SER A 133 20.57 -12.07 -4.50
CA SER A 133 20.43 -13.51 -4.76
C SER A 133 20.41 -14.37 -3.50
N HIS A 134 20.91 -13.89 -2.36
CA HIS A 134 20.85 -14.59 -1.08
C HIS A 134 19.53 -14.35 -0.32
N ILE A 135 18.64 -13.48 -0.82
CA ILE A 135 17.37 -13.11 -0.19
C ILE A 135 16.21 -13.65 -1.02
N ARG A 136 15.16 -14.13 -0.35
CA ARG A 136 13.90 -14.54 -0.97
C ARG A 136 12.72 -14.03 -0.15
N PHE A 137 11.62 -13.76 -0.83
CA PHE A 137 10.34 -13.40 -0.24
C PHE A 137 9.28 -14.47 -0.52
N TRP A 138 8.39 -14.67 0.43
CA TRP A 138 7.21 -15.53 0.31
C TRP A 138 5.97 -14.78 0.75
N GLY A 139 4.83 -15.05 0.12
CA GLY A 139 3.53 -14.66 0.63
C GLY A 139 2.81 -15.86 1.23
N ILE A 140 2.20 -15.70 2.40
CA ILE A 140 1.35 -16.72 3.04
C ILE A 140 -0.03 -16.14 3.29
N ASP A 141 -1.04 -16.65 2.59
CA ASP A 141 -2.43 -16.20 2.74
C ASP A 141 -3.06 -16.74 4.03
N SER A 142 -3.58 -15.85 4.89
CA SER A 142 -4.24 -16.22 6.14
C SER A 142 -5.61 -16.89 5.94
N GLY A 143 -6.24 -16.72 4.77
CA GLY A 143 -7.62 -17.15 4.50
C GLY A 143 -8.68 -16.23 5.08
N ILE A 144 -8.29 -15.20 5.84
CA ILE A 144 -9.19 -14.19 6.37
C ILE A 144 -9.38 -13.10 5.31
N ARG A 145 -10.61 -12.92 4.87
CA ARG A 145 -10.97 -11.84 3.94
C ARG A 145 -11.01 -10.50 4.68
N HIS A 146 -10.68 -9.44 3.97
CA HIS A 146 -10.78 -8.05 4.43
C HIS A 146 -12.26 -7.66 4.68
N SER A 147 -12.88 -8.09 5.78
CA SER A 147 -14.11 -7.52 6.37
C SER A 147 -14.73 -8.48 7.41
N VAL A 148 -14.22 -8.54 8.65
CA VAL A 148 -15.06 -9.09 9.76
C VAL A 148 -14.75 -8.59 11.18
N GLY A 149 -13.72 -7.79 11.48
CA GLY A 149 -13.49 -7.41 12.90
C GLY A 149 -12.49 -6.32 13.27
N GLY A 150 -11.72 -5.75 12.33
CA GLY A 150 -10.82 -4.61 12.58
C GLY A 150 -11.48 -3.28 12.23
N ALA A 151 -10.93 -2.17 12.72
CA ALA A 151 -11.35 -0.84 12.28
C ALA A 151 -11.36 -0.78 10.75
N ASP A 152 -12.43 -0.30 10.13
CA ASP A 152 -12.42 -0.12 8.68
C ASP A 152 -11.29 0.84 8.29
N TYR A 153 -10.64 0.60 7.15
CA TYR A 153 -9.55 1.42 6.62
C TYR A 153 -9.90 2.92 6.60
N GLY A 154 -11.17 3.25 6.33
CA GLY A 154 -11.68 4.62 6.36
C GLY A 154 -11.50 5.30 7.72
N SER A 155 -11.73 4.59 8.81
CA SER A 155 -11.58 5.13 10.17
C SER A 155 -10.14 5.38 10.55
N VAL A 156 -9.23 4.49 10.13
CA VAL A 156 -7.80 4.68 10.36
C VAL A 156 -7.28 5.86 9.53
N ARG A 157 -7.76 5.99 8.29
CA ARG A 157 -7.48 7.17 7.46
C ARG A 157 -7.97 8.45 8.13
N ILE A 158 -9.21 8.49 8.61
CA ILE A 158 -9.75 9.65 9.33
C ILE A 158 -8.86 9.98 10.54
N GLY A 159 -8.50 8.99 11.37
CA GLY A 159 -7.62 9.18 12.51
C GLY A 159 -6.25 9.76 12.16
N ALA A 160 -5.64 9.30 11.06
CA ALA A 160 -4.37 9.84 10.56
C ALA A 160 -4.51 11.32 10.14
N PHE A 161 -5.57 11.66 9.41
CA PHE A 161 -5.83 13.03 8.98
C PHE A 161 -6.20 13.97 10.15
N MET A 162 -6.91 13.46 11.17
CA MET A 162 -7.12 14.18 12.43
C MET A 162 -5.78 14.50 13.10
N GLY A 163 -4.88 13.52 13.20
CA GLY A 163 -3.55 13.73 13.76
C GLY A 163 -2.73 14.75 12.96
N ARG A 164 -2.78 14.70 11.63
CA ARG A 164 -2.17 15.70 10.75
C ARG A 164 -2.69 17.10 11.04
N LYS A 165 -4.01 17.28 11.16
CA LYS A 165 -4.63 18.58 11.44
C LYS A 165 -4.18 19.14 12.79
N ILE A 166 -4.11 18.31 13.83
CA ILE A 166 -3.62 18.69 15.16
C ILE A 166 -2.15 19.12 15.10
N ILE A 167 -1.30 18.37 14.39
CA ILE A 167 0.11 18.71 14.21
C ILE A 167 0.27 20.06 13.51
N LYS A 168 -0.43 20.27 12.38
CA LYS A 168 -0.40 21.55 11.65
C LYS A 168 -0.78 22.73 12.55
N ALA A 169 -1.90 22.61 13.27
CA ALA A 169 -2.36 23.68 14.16
C ALA A 169 -1.36 23.98 15.29
N THR A 170 -0.73 22.93 15.84
CA THR A 170 0.31 23.07 16.87
C THR A 170 1.55 23.77 16.31
N ALA A 171 2.00 23.37 15.12
CA ALA A 171 3.13 24.00 14.44
C ALA A 171 2.85 25.48 14.14
N SER A 172 1.68 25.82 13.61
CA SER A 172 1.28 27.22 13.37
C SER A 172 1.25 28.07 14.64
N THR A 173 0.84 27.48 15.76
CA THR A 173 0.83 28.17 17.06
C THR A 173 2.26 28.45 17.53
N ARG A 174 3.13 27.44 17.47
CA ARG A 174 4.56 27.58 17.84
C ARG A 174 5.31 28.54 16.93
N LEU A 175 5.00 28.53 15.63
CA LEU A 175 5.56 29.45 14.65
C LEU A 175 5.20 30.90 15.02
N SER A 176 3.91 31.17 15.26
CA SER A 176 3.44 32.51 15.69
C SER A 176 4.13 32.98 16.97
N GLN A 177 4.30 32.09 17.95
CA GLN A 177 5.01 32.40 19.20
C GLN A 177 6.49 32.73 18.96
N SER A 178 7.18 31.93 18.14
CA SER A 178 8.59 32.10 17.84
C SER A 178 8.86 33.41 17.06
N MET A 179 7.98 33.75 16.11
CA MET A 179 8.06 35.04 15.39
C MET A 179 7.81 36.23 16.33
N SER A 180 6.89 36.10 17.29
CA SER A 180 6.62 37.18 18.25
C SER A 180 7.81 37.46 19.17
N THR A 181 8.57 36.41 19.56
CA THR A 181 9.80 36.56 20.34
C THR A 181 10.98 37.06 19.50
N ALA A 182 11.05 36.69 18.23
CA ALA A 182 12.11 37.12 17.31
C ALA A 182 12.03 38.62 16.95
N ASN A 183 10.84 39.22 16.95
CA ASN A 183 10.64 40.66 16.70
C ASN A 183 11.33 41.59 17.73
N GLY A 184 11.91 41.04 18.81
CA GLY A 184 12.71 41.78 19.79
C GLY A 184 14.17 41.29 19.94
N ALA A 185 14.61 40.30 19.15
CA ALA A 185 15.92 39.67 19.25
C ALA A 185 16.85 40.09 18.09
N SER A 186 18.17 39.94 18.26
CA SER A 186 19.11 40.21 17.15
C SER A 186 19.04 39.10 16.09
N PRO A 187 19.36 39.37 14.81
CA PRO A 187 19.33 38.36 13.74
C PRO A 187 20.17 37.09 14.01
N ASP A 188 21.21 37.20 14.84
CA ASP A 188 22.10 36.07 15.21
C ASP A 188 21.52 35.19 16.34
N GLU A 189 20.43 35.62 16.99
CA GLU A 189 19.76 34.89 18.08
C GLU A 189 18.52 34.09 17.62
N VAL A 190 18.11 34.25 16.36
CA VAL A 190 16.94 33.56 15.79
C VAL A 190 17.39 32.24 15.18
N ASP A 191 16.90 31.13 15.73
CA ASP A 191 17.07 29.78 15.15
C ASP A 191 16.26 29.65 13.85
N ASN A 192 16.83 30.15 12.74
CA ASN A 192 16.19 30.16 11.42
C ASN A 192 15.86 28.74 10.93
N ASP A 193 16.74 27.76 11.19
CA ASP A 193 16.50 26.36 10.83
C ASP A 193 15.27 25.81 11.57
N GLY A 194 15.12 26.15 12.86
CA GLY A 194 13.93 25.81 13.64
C GLY A 194 12.65 26.45 13.11
N LEU A 195 12.73 27.70 12.62
CA LEU A 195 11.59 28.43 12.06
C LEU A 195 11.13 27.84 10.72
N GLU A 196 12.06 27.55 9.81
CA GLU A 196 11.78 26.90 8.51
C GLU A 196 11.12 25.53 8.69
N LEU A 197 11.59 24.74 9.66
CA LEU A 197 10.97 23.47 10.00
C LEU A 197 9.53 23.66 10.50
N LEU A 198 9.28 24.64 11.37
CA LEU A 198 7.93 24.95 11.85
C LEU A 198 7.00 25.44 10.74
N GLU A 199 7.50 26.19 9.76
CA GLU A 199 6.75 26.59 8.57
C GLU A 199 6.34 25.39 7.70
N ALA A 200 7.28 24.48 7.44
CA ALA A 200 6.99 23.24 6.73
C ALA A 200 5.98 22.35 7.50
N GLU A 201 6.09 22.30 8.83
CA GLU A 201 5.18 21.55 9.70
C GLU A 201 3.78 22.19 9.80
N ALA A 202 3.69 23.52 9.76
CA ALA A 202 2.43 24.27 9.72
C ALA A 202 1.70 24.07 8.39
N SER A 203 2.43 23.90 7.30
CA SER A 203 1.90 23.64 5.95
C SER A 203 1.79 22.15 5.61
N LEU A 204 2.18 21.24 6.52
CA LEU A 204 2.30 19.80 6.29
C LEU A 204 1.13 19.15 5.51
N ASP A 205 1.40 18.68 4.30
CA ASP A 205 0.41 17.97 3.49
C ASP A 205 0.35 16.48 3.84
N TYR A 206 1.47 15.87 4.17
CA TYR A 206 1.57 14.43 4.42
C TYR A 206 2.35 14.14 5.69
N LEU A 207 1.78 13.30 6.55
CA LEU A 207 2.43 12.87 7.79
C LEU A 207 3.82 12.25 7.54
N CYS A 208 3.99 11.53 6.42
CA CYS A 208 5.27 10.92 6.07
C CYS A 208 6.40 11.92 5.76
N ASN A 209 6.09 13.22 5.61
CA ASN A 209 7.10 14.27 5.47
C ASN A 209 7.73 14.66 6.82
N LEU A 210 7.13 14.26 7.94
CA LEU A 210 7.77 14.36 9.25
C LEU A 210 8.78 13.23 9.43
N SER A 211 9.91 13.55 10.06
CA SER A 211 10.83 12.53 10.52
C SER A 211 10.38 11.95 11.87
N PRO A 212 10.73 10.69 12.20
CA PRO A 212 10.41 10.10 13.49
C PRO A 212 10.91 10.92 14.69
N HIS A 213 12.14 11.45 14.61
CA HIS A 213 12.71 12.23 15.72
C HIS A 213 11.93 13.53 15.96
N ARG A 214 11.56 14.27 14.89
CA ARG A 214 10.73 15.48 15.00
C ARG A 214 9.36 15.15 15.59
N TYR A 215 8.74 14.07 15.11
CA TYR A 215 7.46 13.61 15.62
C TYR A 215 7.50 13.30 17.13
N GLU A 216 8.49 12.52 17.59
CA GLU A 216 8.60 12.18 19.02
C GLU A 216 8.92 13.39 19.90
N ALA A 217 9.84 14.25 19.45
CA ALA A 217 10.26 15.41 20.23
C ALA A 217 9.13 16.42 20.45
N LEU A 218 8.27 16.63 19.43
CA LEU A 218 7.37 17.78 19.41
C LEU A 218 5.89 17.44 19.45
N TYR A 219 5.47 16.26 18.99
CA TYR A 219 4.07 15.99 18.65
C TYR A 219 3.49 14.72 19.27
N ALA A 220 4.31 13.68 19.50
CA ALA A 220 3.81 12.38 19.96
C ALA A 220 2.97 12.46 21.24
N ASN A 221 3.40 13.30 22.20
CA ASN A 221 2.73 13.50 23.48
C ASN A 221 1.52 14.45 23.42
N LEU A 222 1.31 15.13 22.29
CA LEU A 222 0.19 16.07 22.10
C LEU A 222 -1.01 15.42 21.45
N LEU A 223 -0.79 14.32 20.72
CA LEU A 223 -1.87 13.60 20.06
C LEU A 223 -2.65 12.76 21.08
N PRO A 224 -3.98 12.91 21.14
CA PRO A 224 -4.80 12.06 21.99
C PRO A 224 -4.83 10.64 21.41
N GLN A 225 -4.83 9.63 22.30
CA GLN A 225 -4.93 8.23 21.88
C GLN A 225 -6.12 8.01 20.94
N SER A 226 -7.26 8.58 21.29
CA SER A 226 -8.47 8.60 20.47
C SER A 226 -9.26 9.89 20.65
N MET A 227 -10.10 10.24 19.67
CA MET A 227 -10.98 11.42 19.73
C MET A 227 -12.35 11.10 19.12
N LEU A 228 -13.41 11.60 19.75
CA LEU A 228 -14.77 11.53 19.23
C LEU A 228 -14.93 12.51 18.07
N GLY A 229 -15.59 12.09 16.99
CA GLY A 229 -15.77 12.90 15.78
C GLY A 229 -16.39 14.27 16.06
N GLU A 230 -17.41 14.34 16.92
CA GLU A 230 -18.04 15.62 17.27
C GLU A 230 -17.06 16.59 17.95
N VAL A 231 -16.29 16.11 18.92
CA VAL A 231 -15.28 16.91 19.65
C VAL A 231 -14.19 17.42 18.70
N PHE A 232 -13.77 16.60 17.74
CA PHE A 232 -12.83 17.04 16.72
C PHE A 232 -13.40 18.17 15.85
N LEU A 233 -14.65 18.00 15.38
CA LEU A 233 -15.31 18.94 14.48
C LEU A 233 -15.63 20.27 15.15
N GLU A 234 -15.96 20.28 16.45
CA GLU A 234 -16.12 21.50 17.24
C GLU A 234 -14.83 22.33 17.27
N LYS A 235 -13.67 21.68 17.26
CA LYS A 235 -12.37 22.33 17.35
C LYS A 235 -11.74 22.70 16.00
N TYR A 236 -11.88 21.85 14.98
CA TYR A 236 -11.10 21.96 13.73
C TYR A 236 -11.95 22.08 12.45
N VAL A 237 -13.28 22.01 12.56
CA VAL A 237 -14.27 22.04 11.46
C VAL A 237 -14.20 20.83 10.50
N ASP A 238 -13.00 20.43 10.07
CA ASP A 238 -12.72 19.27 9.21
C ASP A 238 -11.31 18.70 9.45
N HIS A 239 -11.02 17.56 8.83
CA HIS A 239 -9.70 16.91 8.80
C HIS A 239 -8.92 17.16 7.50
N GLY A 240 -9.52 17.82 6.50
CA GLY A 240 -8.88 18.14 5.22
C GLY A 240 -8.55 16.94 4.33
N ASP A 241 -9.30 15.83 4.47
CA ASP A 241 -9.31 14.74 3.49
C ASP A 241 -10.51 14.90 2.56
N THR A 242 -10.29 14.82 1.24
CA THR A 242 -11.37 14.93 0.26
C THR A 242 -12.10 13.61 0.02
N VAL A 243 -11.61 12.51 0.61
CA VAL A 243 -12.12 11.15 0.35
C VAL A 243 -13.04 10.65 1.46
N THR A 244 -12.81 11.04 2.71
CA THR A 244 -13.55 10.54 3.88
C THR A 244 -14.33 11.65 4.58
N VAL A 245 -15.40 11.26 5.28
CA VAL A 245 -16.24 12.16 6.08
C VAL A 245 -16.22 11.69 7.53
N ILE A 246 -16.06 12.61 8.47
CA ILE A 246 -16.08 12.31 9.90
C ILE A 246 -17.51 12.02 10.35
N ASP A 247 -17.72 10.86 10.94
CA ASP A 247 -18.93 10.54 11.71
C ASP A 247 -18.80 11.14 13.11
N LYS A 248 -19.70 12.07 13.45
CA LYS A 248 -19.76 12.75 14.74
C LYS A 248 -19.85 11.76 15.92
N LYS A 249 -20.53 10.63 15.74
CA LYS A 249 -20.81 9.66 16.80
C LYS A 249 -19.72 8.61 16.97
N ARG A 250 -18.69 8.62 16.12
CA ARG A 250 -17.63 7.61 16.12
C ARG A 250 -16.37 8.13 16.79
N THR A 251 -15.75 7.26 17.58
CA THR A 251 -14.42 7.51 18.16
C THR A 251 -13.35 6.96 17.23
N TYR A 252 -12.34 7.78 16.94
CA TYR A 252 -11.23 7.45 16.05
C TYR A 252 -9.92 7.32 16.84
N SER A 253 -9.10 6.31 16.54
CA SER A 253 -7.73 6.25 17.04
C SER A 253 -6.89 7.29 16.29
N VAL A 254 -6.26 8.22 17.01
CA VAL A 254 -5.55 9.35 16.40
C VAL A 254 -4.03 9.13 16.48
N THR A 255 -3.48 8.91 17.68
CA THR A 255 -2.02 8.75 17.86
C THR A 255 -1.45 7.60 17.04
N ALA A 256 -2.04 6.40 17.10
CA ALA A 256 -1.51 5.25 16.37
C ALA A 256 -1.62 5.44 14.85
N ALA A 257 -2.77 5.95 14.38
CA ALA A 257 -3.01 6.22 12.97
C ALA A 257 -2.09 7.31 12.39
N ALA A 258 -1.77 8.35 13.18
CA ALA A 258 -0.86 9.41 12.76
C ALA A 258 0.62 8.99 12.83
N LYS A 259 0.99 8.18 13.84
CA LYS A 259 2.35 7.67 14.01
C LYS A 259 2.76 6.74 12.88
N HIS A 260 1.85 5.90 12.40
CA HIS A 260 2.18 4.86 11.42
C HIS A 260 2.79 5.42 10.12
N PRO A 261 2.19 6.39 9.39
CA PRO A 261 2.79 6.93 8.16
C PRO A 261 4.17 7.58 8.35
N VAL A 262 4.40 8.25 9.48
CA VAL A 262 5.69 8.89 9.82
C VAL A 262 6.79 7.82 9.87
N TYR A 263 6.56 6.79 10.67
CA TYR A 263 7.53 5.73 10.91
C TYR A 263 7.64 4.76 9.74
N GLU A 264 6.53 4.45 9.06
CA GLU A 264 6.53 3.53 7.93
C GLU A 264 7.35 4.09 6.77
N ASN A 265 7.29 5.39 6.49
CA ASN A 265 8.15 6.02 5.49
C ASN A 265 9.64 5.87 5.82
N PHE A 266 10.00 6.06 7.09
CA PHE A 266 11.37 5.83 7.54
C PHE A 266 11.78 4.37 7.39
N ARG A 267 10.92 3.42 7.81
CA ARG A 267 11.17 1.97 7.66
C ARG A 267 11.34 1.57 6.20
N VAL A 268 10.55 2.09 5.28
CA VAL A 268 10.68 1.82 3.83
C VAL A 268 12.02 2.32 3.30
N LYS A 269 12.43 3.54 3.66
CA LYS A 269 13.74 4.10 3.26
C LYS A 269 14.90 3.27 3.83
N ALA A 270 14.83 2.89 5.11
CA ALA A 270 15.82 2.05 5.76
C ALA A 270 15.87 0.65 5.14
N PHE A 271 14.72 0.04 4.86
CA PHE A 271 14.60 -1.27 4.21
C PHE A 271 15.25 -1.24 2.83
N LYS A 272 14.97 -0.21 2.02
CA LYS A 272 15.63 -0.01 0.71
C LYS A 272 17.14 0.05 0.84
N ALA A 273 17.66 0.86 1.77
CA ALA A 273 19.10 1.02 1.97
C ALA A 273 19.78 -0.30 2.41
N LEU A 274 19.14 -1.02 3.35
CA LEU A 274 19.60 -2.33 3.82
C LEU A 274 19.53 -3.39 2.73
N LEU A 275 18.51 -3.37 1.87
CA LEU A 275 18.40 -4.35 0.79
C LEU A 275 19.57 -4.26 -0.20
N THR A 276 20.17 -3.07 -0.33
CA THR A 276 21.35 -2.83 -1.18
C THR A 276 22.69 -2.92 -0.46
N SER A 277 22.71 -3.19 0.85
CA SER A 277 23.95 -3.29 1.62
C SER A 277 24.69 -4.62 1.40
N ALA A 278 25.91 -4.72 1.94
CA ALA A 278 26.70 -5.93 1.87
C ALA A 278 25.98 -7.12 2.54
N SER A 279 26.07 -8.29 1.89
CA SER A 279 25.47 -9.52 2.38
C SER A 279 26.02 -9.89 3.76
N SER A 280 25.12 -9.99 4.75
CA SER A 280 25.46 -10.33 6.13
C SER A 280 24.22 -10.85 6.87
N ASN A 281 24.43 -11.50 8.02
CA ASN A 281 23.32 -11.93 8.89
C ASN A 281 22.65 -10.73 9.55
N GLU A 282 23.42 -9.70 9.85
CA GLU A 282 22.98 -8.42 10.40
C GLU A 282 22.05 -7.72 9.41
N GLN A 283 22.36 -7.74 8.11
CA GLN A 283 21.48 -7.22 7.06
C GLN A 283 20.11 -7.90 7.10
N LEU A 284 20.07 -9.24 7.07
CA LEU A 284 18.82 -10.01 7.06
C LEU A 284 18.02 -9.80 8.34
N THR A 285 18.70 -9.79 9.49
CA THR A 285 18.09 -9.51 10.80
C THR A 285 17.49 -8.11 10.82
N ALA A 286 18.22 -7.08 10.38
CA ALA A 286 17.72 -5.71 10.35
C ALA A 286 16.53 -5.53 9.38
N LEU A 287 16.59 -6.15 8.19
CA LEU A 287 15.44 -6.18 7.26
C LEU A 287 14.23 -6.83 7.92
N GLY A 288 14.44 -7.93 8.63
CA GLY A 288 13.40 -8.66 9.31
C GLY A 288 12.74 -7.88 10.46
N GLU A 289 13.55 -7.22 11.29
CA GLU A 289 13.10 -6.32 12.35
C GLU A 289 12.21 -5.19 11.81
N LEU A 290 12.57 -4.60 10.67
CA LEU A 290 11.74 -3.58 10.03
C LEU A 290 10.37 -4.12 9.60
N LEU A 291 10.30 -5.37 9.12
CA LEU A 291 9.01 -6.00 8.79
C LEU A 291 8.17 -6.23 10.05
N TYR A 292 8.75 -6.77 11.12
CA TYR A 292 8.01 -6.97 12.37
C TYR A 292 7.50 -5.65 12.96
N GLN A 293 8.35 -4.62 13.01
CA GLN A 293 7.95 -3.28 13.47
C GLN A 293 6.83 -2.68 12.62
N CYS A 294 6.86 -2.90 11.30
CA CYS A 294 5.76 -2.52 10.43
C CYS A 294 4.46 -3.25 10.82
N HIS A 295 4.51 -4.58 10.96
CA HIS A 295 3.34 -5.38 11.30
C HIS A 295 2.68 -4.91 12.61
N TYR A 296 3.46 -4.73 13.68
CA TYR A 296 2.93 -4.25 14.94
C TYR A 296 2.43 -2.81 14.86
N SER A 297 3.11 -1.94 14.11
CA SER A 297 2.64 -0.58 13.86
C SER A 297 1.31 -0.57 13.11
N TYR A 298 1.09 -1.50 12.19
CA TYR A 298 -0.13 -1.65 11.41
C TYR A 298 -1.28 -2.20 12.26
N SER A 299 -1.01 -3.23 13.07
CA SER A 299 -1.99 -3.77 14.03
C SER A 299 -2.39 -2.74 15.09
N ALA A 300 -1.45 -1.89 15.55
CA ALA A 300 -1.74 -0.79 16.48
C ALA A 300 -2.70 0.26 15.91
N CYS A 301 -2.77 0.40 14.58
CA CYS A 301 -3.80 1.24 13.94
C CYS A 301 -5.20 0.62 13.95
N GLY A 302 -5.34 -0.65 14.36
CA GLY A 302 -6.59 -1.40 14.31
C GLY A 302 -6.82 -2.16 13.00
N LEU A 303 -5.78 -2.33 12.18
CA LEU A 303 -5.82 -3.04 10.89
C LEU A 303 -5.21 -4.46 10.95
N GLY A 304 -4.93 -4.97 12.15
CA GLY A 304 -4.42 -6.32 12.37
C GLY A 304 -5.51 -7.39 12.21
N SER A 305 -5.11 -8.66 12.26
CA SER A 305 -6.06 -9.77 12.30
C SER A 305 -5.44 -11.00 12.93
N ASP A 306 -6.22 -11.79 13.67
CA ASP A 306 -5.72 -13.00 14.34
C ASP A 306 -5.01 -13.97 13.38
N GLY A 307 -5.47 -14.07 12.13
CA GLY A 307 -4.87 -14.94 11.12
C GLY A 307 -3.50 -14.45 10.66
N THR A 308 -3.36 -13.16 10.37
CA THR A 308 -2.07 -12.57 9.99
C THR A 308 -1.09 -12.57 11.15
N ASP A 309 -1.59 -12.26 12.35
CA ASP A 309 -0.77 -12.17 13.55
C ASP A 309 -0.24 -13.55 13.93
N ARG A 310 -1.07 -14.60 13.81
CA ARG A 310 -0.66 -15.99 13.99
C ARG A 310 0.37 -16.44 12.96
N LEU A 311 0.23 -16.06 11.68
CA LEU A 311 1.24 -16.38 10.66
C LEU A 311 2.58 -15.71 10.98
N VAL A 312 2.58 -14.44 11.39
CA VAL A 312 3.79 -13.72 11.82
C VAL A 312 4.42 -14.40 13.03
N GLN A 313 3.61 -14.81 14.02
CA GLN A 313 4.09 -15.55 15.18
C GLN A 313 4.75 -16.88 14.78
N LEU A 314 4.14 -17.66 13.87
CA LEU A 314 4.72 -18.91 13.39
C LEU A 314 6.07 -18.69 12.70
N VAL A 315 6.24 -17.57 11.96
CA VAL A 315 7.55 -17.20 11.39
C VAL A 315 8.56 -16.91 12.49
N GLN A 316 8.18 -16.16 13.54
CA GLN A 316 9.06 -15.88 14.69
C GLN A 316 9.48 -17.15 15.44
N GLU A 317 8.55 -18.08 15.65
CA GLU A 317 8.83 -19.38 16.27
C GLU A 317 9.84 -20.19 15.45
N MET A 318 9.72 -20.18 14.11
CA MET A 318 10.69 -20.82 13.22
C MET A 318 12.05 -20.11 13.24
N GLN A 319 12.06 -18.78 13.25
CA GLN A 319 13.29 -17.98 13.33
C GLN A 319 14.08 -18.24 14.62
N HIS A 320 13.40 -18.27 15.77
CA HIS A 320 14.05 -18.42 17.09
C HIS A 320 14.13 -19.87 17.59
N GLY A 321 13.61 -20.83 16.81
CA GLY A 321 13.64 -22.25 17.14
C GLY A 321 15.05 -22.83 17.22
N LYS A 322 15.21 -23.93 17.98
CA LYS A 322 16.51 -24.62 18.18
C LYS A 322 17.20 -24.98 16.86
N ALA A 323 16.43 -25.37 15.85
CA ALA A 323 16.93 -25.75 14.54
C ALA A 323 17.62 -24.59 13.80
N SER A 324 17.19 -23.35 14.04
CA SER A 324 17.74 -22.14 13.40
C SER A 324 19.06 -21.68 13.99
N ARG A 325 19.44 -22.17 15.18
CA ARG A 325 20.71 -21.84 15.85
C ARG A 325 21.94 -22.54 15.27
N VAL A 326 21.73 -23.53 14.38
CA VAL A 326 22.82 -24.37 13.84
C VAL A 326 23.32 -23.86 12.47
N ASP A 327 22.46 -23.22 11.67
CA ASP A 327 22.76 -22.85 10.26
C ASP A 327 22.60 -21.34 9.99
N ASP A 328 22.95 -20.48 10.95
CA ASP A 328 22.85 -19.01 10.84
C ASP A 328 21.44 -18.45 10.52
N GLY A 329 20.38 -19.20 10.84
CA GLY A 329 18.98 -18.82 10.59
C GLY A 329 18.51 -19.01 9.13
N THR A 330 17.18 -18.99 8.93
CA THR A 330 16.56 -19.18 7.60
C THR A 330 15.53 -18.10 7.26
N LEU A 331 14.62 -17.82 8.20
CA LEU A 331 13.59 -16.80 8.11
C LEU A 331 13.94 -15.69 9.11
N TYR A 332 13.72 -14.44 8.73
CA TYR A 332 14.20 -13.30 9.53
C TYR A 332 13.13 -12.26 9.86
N GLY A 333 12.04 -12.22 9.09
CA GLY A 333 10.97 -11.28 9.35
C GLY A 333 9.70 -11.57 8.58
N ALA A 334 8.60 -11.05 9.08
CA ALA A 334 7.32 -11.13 8.41
C ALA A 334 6.45 -9.90 8.71
N LYS A 335 5.61 -9.51 7.74
CA LYS A 335 4.57 -8.51 7.93
C LYS A 335 3.33 -8.82 7.13
N ILE A 336 2.18 -8.36 7.61
CA ILE A 336 0.97 -8.23 6.80
C ILE A 336 1.24 -7.36 5.55
N THR A 337 0.61 -7.71 4.43
CA THR A 337 0.62 -6.91 3.19
C THR A 337 -0.81 -6.77 2.63
N GLY A 338 -1.05 -5.71 1.87
CA GLY A 338 -2.37 -5.38 1.33
C GLY A 338 -3.21 -4.48 2.25
N GLY A 339 -4.54 -4.51 2.07
CA GLY A 339 -5.49 -3.56 2.68
C GLY A 339 -5.78 -3.73 4.17
N GLY A 340 -5.28 -4.78 4.83
CA GLY A 340 -5.42 -5.00 6.27
C GLY A 340 -6.71 -5.69 6.70
N SER A 341 -6.79 -6.05 7.98
CA SER A 341 -7.91 -6.79 8.59
C SER A 341 -8.11 -8.19 7.97
N GLY A 342 -6.99 -8.84 7.62
CA GLY A 342 -6.92 -10.13 6.93
C GLY A 342 -5.84 -10.13 5.85
N GLY A 343 -5.91 -11.08 4.92
CA GLY A 343 -5.07 -11.13 3.73
C GLY A 343 -3.77 -11.93 3.92
N THR A 344 -2.70 -11.46 3.27
CA THR A 344 -1.45 -12.20 3.12
C THR A 344 -0.35 -11.63 4.02
N VAL A 345 0.54 -12.50 4.50
CA VAL A 345 1.77 -12.15 5.20
C VAL A 345 2.96 -12.32 4.25
N CYS A 346 3.73 -11.25 4.04
CA CYS A 346 5.02 -11.29 3.37
C CYS A 346 6.11 -11.71 4.36
N VAL A 347 6.89 -12.73 4.01
CA VAL A 347 7.99 -13.28 4.81
C VAL A 347 9.30 -13.05 4.07
N VAL A 348 10.35 -12.62 4.77
CA VAL A 348 11.72 -12.50 4.25
C VAL A 348 12.62 -13.56 4.86
N GLY A 349 13.46 -14.16 4.02
CA GLY A 349 14.39 -15.20 4.43
C GLY A 349 15.57 -15.37 3.48
N ARG A 350 16.49 -16.25 3.86
CA ARG A 350 17.58 -16.70 2.97
C ARG A 350 17.01 -17.45 1.79
N ASN A 351 17.57 -17.19 0.61
CA ASN A 351 17.28 -17.94 -0.60
C ASN A 351 17.94 -19.33 -0.56
N CYS A 352 17.35 -20.27 0.20
CA CYS A 352 17.81 -21.65 0.29
C CYS A 352 16.64 -22.63 0.43
N LEU A 353 16.93 -23.92 0.19
CA LEU A 353 15.94 -24.99 0.28
C LEU A 353 15.32 -25.07 1.68
N ARG A 354 16.14 -24.90 2.72
CA ARG A 354 15.71 -24.99 4.11
C ARG A 354 14.66 -23.94 4.48
N SER A 355 14.82 -22.69 4.01
CA SER A 355 13.79 -21.66 4.18
C SER A 355 12.47 -22.07 3.55
N SER A 356 12.50 -22.65 2.34
CA SER A 356 11.29 -23.13 1.65
C SER A 356 10.61 -24.27 2.41
N GLN A 357 11.38 -25.19 2.99
CA GLN A 357 10.85 -26.25 3.86
C GLN A 357 10.18 -25.68 5.13
N HIS A 358 10.78 -24.67 5.76
CA HIS A 358 10.18 -23.98 6.90
C HIS A 358 8.89 -23.24 6.55
N ILE A 359 8.77 -22.67 5.35
CA ILE A 359 7.52 -22.06 4.87
C ILE A 359 6.41 -23.12 4.72
N LEU A 360 6.73 -24.29 4.17
CA LEU A 360 5.78 -25.42 4.11
C LEU A 360 5.40 -25.93 5.49
N GLU A 361 6.34 -25.95 6.44
CA GLU A 361 6.04 -26.32 7.82
C GLU A 361 5.08 -25.32 8.48
N ILE A 362 5.30 -24.01 8.29
CA ILE A 362 4.39 -22.95 8.76
C ILE A 362 3.00 -23.15 8.15
N GLN A 363 2.91 -23.44 6.85
CA GLN A 363 1.65 -23.73 6.17
C GLN A 363 0.88 -24.89 6.83
N GLN A 364 1.58 -26.00 7.13
CA GLN A 364 0.95 -27.16 7.78
C GLN A 364 0.58 -26.89 9.24
N ARG A 365 1.42 -26.17 9.99
CA ARG A 365 1.10 -25.76 11.37
C ARG A 365 -0.12 -24.84 11.42
N TYR A 366 -0.21 -23.88 10.50
CA TYR A 366 -1.38 -23.00 10.38
C TYR A 366 -2.64 -23.80 10.04
N LYS A 367 -2.57 -24.71 9.05
CA LYS A 367 -3.69 -25.61 8.71
C LYS A 367 -4.15 -26.44 9.89
N LYS A 368 -3.21 -27.01 10.65
CA LYS A 368 -3.55 -27.80 11.84
C LYS A 368 -4.28 -26.97 12.88
N ALA A 369 -3.92 -25.68 13.03
CA ALA A 369 -4.51 -24.79 14.02
C ALA A 369 -5.85 -24.17 13.58
N THR A 370 -6.06 -23.94 12.28
CA THR A 370 -7.22 -23.16 11.76
C THR A 370 -8.15 -23.96 10.85
N GLY A 371 -7.74 -25.14 10.38
CA GLY A 371 -8.43 -25.90 9.33
C GLY A 371 -8.22 -25.36 7.92
N TYR A 372 -7.67 -24.15 7.76
CA TYR A 372 -7.41 -23.53 6.46
C TYR A 372 -6.00 -23.85 5.97
N LEU A 373 -5.85 -24.34 4.74
CA LEU A 373 -4.54 -24.52 4.11
C LEU A 373 -4.13 -23.22 3.40
N PRO A 374 -3.13 -22.46 3.89
CA PRO A 374 -2.67 -21.24 3.24
C PRO A 374 -2.25 -21.46 1.80
N PHE A 375 -2.54 -20.50 0.92
CA PHE A 375 -1.88 -20.42 -0.38
C PHE A 375 -0.52 -19.75 -0.20
N ILE A 376 0.51 -20.32 -0.83
CA ILE A 376 1.87 -19.81 -0.78
C ILE A 376 2.20 -19.13 -2.10
N PHE A 377 2.62 -17.87 -2.02
CA PHE A 377 3.10 -17.08 -3.14
C PHE A 377 4.63 -17.11 -3.17
N GLU A 378 5.20 -17.40 -4.33
CA GLU A 378 6.64 -17.37 -4.55
C GLU A 378 6.97 -16.75 -5.91
N GLY A 379 8.21 -16.26 -6.03
CA GLY A 379 8.75 -15.71 -7.27
C GLY A 379 8.35 -14.26 -7.52
N SER A 380 8.53 -13.84 -8.77
CA SER A 380 8.21 -12.49 -9.24
C SER A 380 7.95 -12.52 -10.73
N SER A 381 7.21 -11.54 -11.24
CA SER A 381 6.83 -11.43 -12.64
C SER A 381 7.14 -10.05 -13.20
N PRO A 382 7.34 -9.91 -14.52
CA PRO A 382 7.34 -8.60 -15.15
C PRO A 382 5.95 -7.97 -15.02
N GLY A 383 5.91 -6.66 -14.79
CA GLY A 383 4.72 -5.86 -14.98
C GLY A 383 4.41 -5.69 -16.47
N VAL A 384 3.23 -5.17 -16.78
CA VAL A 384 2.74 -5.02 -18.16
C VAL A 384 3.68 -4.20 -19.05
N GLY A 385 4.31 -3.16 -18.52
CA GLY A 385 5.28 -2.36 -19.27
C GLY A 385 6.50 -3.15 -19.74
N LYS A 386 6.91 -4.17 -18.99
CA LYS A 386 8.04 -5.05 -19.35
C LYS A 386 7.60 -6.27 -20.16
N PHE A 387 6.42 -6.80 -19.87
CA PHE A 387 5.85 -7.95 -20.58
C PHE A 387 5.38 -7.57 -22.00
N GLY A 388 4.78 -6.39 -22.14
CA GLY A 388 4.16 -5.93 -23.38
C GLY A 388 2.85 -6.65 -23.68
N TYR A 389 2.65 -7.02 -24.94
CA TYR A 389 1.49 -7.76 -25.40
C TYR A 389 1.85 -8.64 -26.60
N LEU A 390 1.03 -9.65 -26.86
CA LEU A 390 1.13 -10.49 -28.05
C LEU A 390 -0.02 -10.16 -29.01
N LYS A 391 0.32 -9.77 -30.25
CA LYS A 391 -0.67 -9.53 -31.30
C LYS A 391 -0.77 -10.74 -32.22
N ILE A 392 -1.86 -11.48 -32.10
CA ILE A 392 -2.14 -12.64 -32.96
C ILE A 392 -2.97 -12.16 -34.15
N ARG A 393 -2.48 -12.40 -35.37
CA ARG A 393 -3.24 -12.15 -36.61
C ARG A 393 -3.68 -13.50 -37.16
N ARG A 394 -4.99 -13.67 -37.41
CA ARG A 394 -5.47 -14.82 -38.16
C ARG A 394 -5.00 -14.68 -39.60
N SER A 395 -4.16 -15.60 -40.08
CA SER A 395 -3.85 -15.70 -41.51
C SER A 395 -5.14 -16.07 -42.23
N ILE A 396 -5.71 -15.12 -42.97
CA ILE A 396 -6.76 -15.40 -43.92
C ILE A 396 -6.01 -15.78 -45.19
N ALA A 397 -5.96 -17.08 -45.52
CA ALA A 397 -5.46 -17.52 -46.81
C ALA A 397 -6.24 -16.74 -47.90
N PRO A 398 -5.57 -16.25 -48.97
CA PRO A 398 -6.27 -15.59 -50.06
C PRO A 398 -7.37 -16.54 -50.54
N LYS A 399 -8.62 -16.04 -50.61
CA LYS A 399 -9.66 -16.78 -51.32
C LYS A 399 -9.18 -16.90 -52.77
N SER A 400 -8.81 -18.11 -53.16
CA SER A 400 -8.42 -18.50 -54.52
C SER A 400 -9.54 -18.26 -55.51
#